data_AF-A0A6G6ISZ8-F1
#
_entry.id   AF-A0A6G6ISZ8-F1
#
_cell.length_a   1.000
_cell.length_b   1.000
_cell.length_c   1.000
_cell.angle_alpha   90.00
_cell.angle_beta   90.00
_cell.angle_gamma   90.00
#
_symmetry.space_group_name_H-M   'P 1'
#
loop_
_entity.id
_entity.type
_entity.pdbx_description
1 polymer ?
#
loop_
_entity_poly.entity_id
_entity_poly.type
_entity_poly.pdbx_seq_one_letter_code
_entity_poly.pdbx_strand_id
1 'polypeptide(L)'
;MPLSKYAQQAGVLAQEATALLDEEQAEAVRAVLAGEPYEQWFAWKTEQANMISGFVLATPAERKKKYQMHPDYPLIVYAAYEELWNAQALLRLLSEHRVEPGLGYRSVAYEAAQVVQGVLALPIPPWPFRSKPAWPELQETLEEAQDRELLQQVRLSTLAESMRPKDQ
;
A
#
# COMPACT_ATOMS: atom_id res chain seq x y z
N MET A 1 6.17 -25.54 0.07
CA MET A 1 6.76 -24.83 1.23
C MET A 1 5.65 -24.05 1.91
N PRO A 2 5.49 -24.09 3.25
CA PRO A 2 4.38 -23.40 3.93
C PRO A 2 4.44 -21.88 3.71
N LEU A 3 3.28 -21.22 3.55
CA LEU A 3 3.20 -19.75 3.40
C LEU A 3 3.83 -19.01 4.57
N SER A 4 3.77 -19.56 5.78
CA SER A 4 4.44 -19.01 6.97
C SER A 4 5.95 -18.84 6.82
N LYS A 5 6.63 -19.72 6.06
CA LYS A 5 8.08 -19.57 5.77
C LYS A 5 8.33 -18.40 4.83
N TYR A 6 7.50 -18.23 3.80
CA TYR A 6 7.59 -17.08 2.90
C TYR A 6 7.28 -15.77 3.63
N ALA A 7 6.29 -15.77 4.54
CA ALA A 7 6.00 -14.62 5.38
C ALA A 7 7.21 -14.22 6.25
N GLN A 8 7.84 -15.20 6.90
CA GLN A 8 9.05 -14.96 7.68
C GLN A 8 10.16 -14.36 6.81
N GLN A 9 10.38 -14.93 5.62
CA GLN A 9 11.41 -14.44 4.70
C GLN A 9 11.12 -13.03 4.19
N ALA A 10 9.86 -12.71 3.87
CA ALA A 10 9.45 -11.36 3.47
C ALA A 10 9.74 -10.34 4.59
N GLY A 11 9.50 -10.71 5.85
CA GLY A 11 9.85 -9.86 7.00
C GLY A 11 11.36 -9.61 7.13
N VAL A 12 12.19 -10.63 6.90
CA VAL A 12 13.66 -10.48 6.89
C VAL A 12 14.09 -9.53 5.77
N LEU A 13 13.57 -9.72 4.56
CA LEU A 13 13.86 -8.84 3.42
C LEU A 13 13.40 -7.40 3.68
N ALA A 14 12.26 -7.21 4.34
CA ALA A 14 11.80 -5.88 4.74
C ALA A 14 12.82 -5.22 5.67
N GLN A 15 13.29 -5.93 6.71
CA GLN A 15 14.33 -5.43 7.62
C GLN A 15 15.65 -5.12 6.90
N GLU A 16 16.07 -5.96 5.95
CA GLU A 16 17.24 -5.68 5.13
C GLU A 16 17.08 -4.38 4.34
N ALA A 17 15.92 -4.14 3.73
CA ALA A 17 15.65 -2.90 3.02
C ALA A 17 15.77 -1.68 3.95
N THR A 18 15.30 -1.79 5.19
CA THR A 18 15.43 -0.69 6.16
C THR A 18 16.88 -0.36 6.52
N ALA A 19 17.75 -1.35 6.55
CA ALA A 19 19.17 -1.17 6.85
C ALA A 19 19.97 -0.53 5.71
N LEU A 20 19.34 -0.31 4.54
CA LEU A 20 19.97 0.32 3.38
C LEU A 20 19.90 1.85 3.40
N LEU A 21 19.10 2.43 4.30
CA LEU A 21 19.00 3.87 4.49
C LEU A 21 19.80 4.29 5.72
N ASP A 22 20.60 5.33 5.56
CA ASP A 22 21.14 6.06 6.70
C ASP A 22 20.08 7.02 7.31
N GLU A 23 20.44 7.68 8.40
CA GLU A 23 19.52 8.58 9.12
C GLU A 23 19.11 9.80 8.27
N GLU A 24 20.03 10.33 7.45
CA GLU A 24 19.76 11.47 6.58
C GLU A 24 18.76 11.09 5.47
N GLN A 25 18.98 9.94 4.83
CA GLN A 25 18.07 9.41 3.81
C GLN A 25 16.70 9.07 4.39
N ALA A 26 16.65 8.50 5.59
CA ALA A 26 15.40 8.20 6.27
C ALA A 26 14.60 9.48 6.61
N GLU A 27 15.29 10.56 7.01
CA GLU A 27 14.64 11.85 7.25
C GLU A 27 14.17 12.52 5.95
N ALA A 28 14.93 12.37 4.85
CA ALA A 28 14.50 12.85 3.54
C ALA A 28 13.20 12.16 3.09
N VAL A 29 13.10 10.83 3.27
CA VAL A 29 11.85 10.10 3.02
C VAL A 29 10.73 10.63 3.93
N ARG A 30 11.01 10.91 5.21
CA ARG A 30 10.01 11.49 6.12
C ARG A 30 9.48 12.81 5.60
N ALA A 31 10.38 13.70 5.17
CA ALA A 31 10.03 15.04 4.72
C ALA A 31 9.12 14.99 3.49
N VAL A 32 9.42 14.09 2.53
CA VAL A 32 8.56 13.86 1.36
C VAL A 32 7.17 13.38 1.78
N LEU A 33 7.10 12.32 2.60
CA LEU A 33 5.81 11.74 3.00
C LEU A 33 4.99 12.61 3.95
N ALA A 34 5.61 13.54 4.67
CA ALA A 34 4.89 14.50 5.52
C ALA A 34 4.30 15.66 4.72
N GLY A 35 4.86 15.95 3.54
CA GLY A 35 4.39 17.02 2.66
C GLY A 35 3.28 16.62 1.69
N GLU A 36 3.05 15.32 1.51
CA GLU A 36 2.16 14.79 0.47
C GLU A 36 0.99 13.98 1.05
N PRO A 37 -0.22 14.10 0.48
CA PRO A 37 -1.31 13.17 0.73
C PRO A 37 -0.93 11.73 0.34
N TYR A 38 -1.52 10.74 1.01
CA TYR A 38 -1.24 9.33 0.73
C TYR A 38 -1.53 8.95 -0.73
N GLU A 39 -2.54 9.57 -1.34
CA GLU A 39 -2.91 9.33 -2.74
C GLU A 39 -1.77 9.67 -3.70
N GLN A 40 -0.98 10.70 -3.39
CA GLN A 40 0.20 11.07 -4.20
C GLN A 40 1.32 10.05 -4.02
N TRP A 41 1.59 9.62 -2.79
CA TRP A 41 2.51 8.52 -2.53
C TRP A 41 2.12 7.24 -3.27
N PHE A 42 0.83 6.90 -3.24
CA PHE A 42 0.30 5.73 -3.94
C PHE A 42 0.41 5.86 -5.46
N ALA A 43 0.11 7.03 -6.02
CA ALA A 43 0.30 7.32 -7.44
C ALA A 43 1.77 7.17 -7.86
N TRP A 44 2.68 7.76 -7.10
CA TRP A 44 4.12 7.62 -7.34
C TRP A 44 4.58 6.16 -7.31
N LYS A 45 4.16 5.37 -6.30
CA LYS A 45 4.47 3.93 -6.26
C LYS A 45 3.96 3.18 -7.48
N THR A 46 2.76 3.54 -7.96
CA THR A 46 2.16 2.93 -9.15
C THR A 46 2.98 3.23 -10.40
N GLU A 47 3.44 4.47 -10.56
CA GLU A 47 4.33 4.88 -11.65
C GLU A 47 5.69 4.17 -11.59
N GLN A 48 6.21 3.95 -10.38
CA GLN A 48 7.49 3.31 -10.13
C GLN A 48 7.42 1.78 -9.93
N ALA A 49 6.28 1.14 -10.17
CA ALA A 49 6.03 -0.27 -9.83
C ALA A 49 7.10 -1.23 -10.42
N ASN A 50 7.54 -0.99 -11.66
CA ASN A 50 8.59 -1.80 -12.29
C ASN A 50 9.96 -1.61 -11.63
N MET A 51 10.27 -0.39 -11.17
CA MET A 51 11.51 -0.08 -10.47
C MET A 51 11.52 -0.73 -9.08
N ILE A 52 10.42 -0.60 -8.34
CA ILE A 52 10.26 -1.14 -7.00
C ILE A 52 10.30 -2.67 -7.03
N SER A 53 9.53 -3.32 -7.90
CA SER A 53 9.57 -4.77 -8.07
C SER A 53 10.95 -5.27 -8.51
N GLY A 54 11.60 -4.56 -9.43
CA GLY A 54 12.99 -4.82 -9.81
C GLY A 54 13.97 -4.70 -8.64
N PHE A 55 13.73 -3.78 -7.71
CA PHE A 55 14.54 -3.62 -6.49
C PHE A 55 14.30 -4.77 -5.50
N VAL A 56 13.04 -5.14 -5.27
CA VAL A 56 12.64 -6.24 -4.39
C VAL A 56 13.29 -7.56 -4.84
N LEU A 57 13.24 -7.84 -6.14
CA LEU A 57 13.79 -9.07 -6.74
C LEU A 57 15.33 -9.07 -6.84
N ALA A 58 15.97 -7.90 -6.78
CA ALA A 58 17.42 -7.79 -6.89
C ALA A 58 18.14 -8.33 -5.65
N THR A 59 19.28 -8.98 -5.88
CA THR A 59 20.22 -9.35 -4.81
C THR A 59 20.86 -8.11 -4.18
N PRO A 60 21.45 -8.21 -2.97
CA PRO A 60 22.11 -7.06 -2.34
C PRO A 60 23.20 -6.40 -3.21
N ALA A 61 23.96 -7.20 -3.96
CA ALA A 61 25.00 -6.69 -4.87
C ALA A 61 24.39 -5.91 -6.05
N GLU A 62 23.29 -6.40 -6.61
CA GLU A 62 22.57 -5.74 -7.69
C GLU A 62 21.89 -4.44 -7.22
N ARG A 63 21.32 -4.44 -6.00
CA ARG A 63 20.74 -3.23 -5.39
C ARG A 63 21.76 -2.09 -5.33
N LYS A 64 22.95 -2.40 -4.79
CA LYS A 64 24.08 -1.46 -4.70
C LYS A 64 24.51 -0.93 -6.06
N LYS A 65 24.64 -1.81 -7.05
CA LYS A 65 25.16 -1.43 -8.38
C LYS A 65 24.15 -0.64 -9.22
N LYS A 66 22.87 -1.03 -9.19
CA LYS A 66 21.86 -0.56 -10.15
C LYS A 66 20.99 0.59 -9.60
N TYR A 67 20.73 0.63 -8.30
CA TYR A 67 19.73 1.53 -7.73
C TYR A 67 20.34 2.61 -6.84
N GLN A 68 21.50 2.39 -6.22
CA GLN A 68 22.10 3.34 -5.27
C GLN A 68 22.35 4.74 -5.87
N MET A 69 22.59 4.83 -7.18
CA MET A 69 22.81 6.09 -7.89
C MET A 69 21.51 6.72 -8.43
N HIS A 70 20.36 6.08 -8.22
CA HIS A 70 19.08 6.61 -8.66
C HIS A 70 18.68 7.82 -7.80
N PRO A 71 18.16 8.91 -8.39
CA PRO A 71 17.74 10.09 -7.63
C PRO A 71 16.75 9.76 -6.52
N ASP A 72 15.77 8.90 -6.84
CA ASP A 72 14.74 8.48 -5.89
C ASP A 72 15.11 7.25 -5.05
N TYR A 73 16.42 6.91 -4.94
CA TYR A 73 16.86 5.71 -4.23
C TYR A 73 16.24 5.57 -2.82
N PRO A 74 16.21 6.62 -1.96
CA PRO A 74 15.59 6.50 -0.65
C PRO A 74 14.09 6.14 -0.70
N LEU A 75 13.34 6.73 -1.63
CA LEU A 75 11.90 6.46 -1.80
C LEU A 75 11.67 5.05 -2.36
N ILE A 76 12.51 4.58 -3.29
CA ILE A 76 12.43 3.21 -3.83
C ILE A 76 12.67 2.19 -2.73
N VAL A 77 13.69 2.40 -1.89
CA VAL A 77 13.98 1.53 -0.74
C VAL A 77 12.81 1.50 0.23
N TYR A 78 12.22 2.66 0.52
CA TYR A 78 11.06 2.76 1.40
C TYR A 78 9.82 2.05 0.83
N ALA A 79 9.51 2.23 -0.45
CA ALA A 79 8.41 1.53 -1.10
C ALA A 79 8.63 0.01 -1.12
N ALA A 80 9.85 -0.45 -1.38
CA ALA A 80 10.20 -1.86 -1.33
C ALA A 80 10.03 -2.45 0.08
N TYR A 81 10.41 -1.69 1.12
CA TYR A 81 10.13 -2.07 2.50
C TYR A 81 8.62 -2.22 2.76
N GLU A 82 7.82 -1.25 2.33
CA GLU A 82 6.36 -1.27 2.50
C GLU A 82 5.74 -2.48 1.79
N GLU A 83 6.15 -2.77 0.55
CA GLU A 83 5.69 -3.95 -0.21
C GLU A 83 6.05 -5.26 0.48
N LEU A 84 7.29 -5.40 0.96
CA LEU A 84 7.76 -6.61 1.64
C LEU A 84 7.04 -6.82 2.99
N TRP A 85 6.78 -5.73 3.71
CA TRP A 85 6.00 -5.76 4.94
C TRP A 85 4.55 -6.17 4.68
N ASN A 86 3.91 -5.56 3.69
CA ASN A 86 2.54 -5.90 3.30
C ASN A 86 2.45 -7.35 2.81
N ALA A 87 3.45 -7.81 2.05
CA ALA A 87 3.56 -9.20 1.60
C ALA A 87 3.71 -10.15 2.80
N GLN A 88 4.55 -9.83 3.78
CA GLN A 88 4.66 -10.62 5.02
C GLN A 88 3.29 -10.76 5.69
N ALA A 89 2.59 -9.66 5.90
CA ALA A 89 1.32 -9.66 6.61
C ALA A 89 0.23 -10.43 5.85
N LEU A 90 0.12 -10.21 4.53
CA LEU A 90 -0.78 -10.97 3.67
C LEU A 90 -0.48 -12.48 3.70
N LEU A 91 0.80 -12.87 3.61
CA LEU A 91 1.19 -14.28 3.65
C LEU A 91 0.90 -14.92 5.01
N ARG A 92 0.96 -14.17 6.12
CA ARG A 92 0.53 -14.66 7.45
C ARG A 92 -0.96 -14.89 7.50
N LEU A 93 -1.76 -13.92 7.07
CA LEU A 93 -3.22 -14.04 7.01
C LEU A 93 -3.63 -15.23 6.13
N LEU A 94 -3.04 -15.35 4.93
CA LEU A 94 -3.27 -16.50 4.05
C LEU A 94 -2.81 -17.83 4.64
N SER A 95 -1.86 -17.84 5.57
CA SER A 95 -1.43 -19.06 6.27
C SER A 95 -2.36 -19.47 7.42
N GLU A 96 -3.10 -18.50 7.96
CA GLU A 96 -4.09 -18.69 9.03
C GLU A 96 -5.47 -19.05 8.46
N HIS A 97 -5.77 -18.59 7.25
CA HIS A 97 -7.01 -18.88 6.51
C HIS A 97 -6.85 -20.03 5.52
N ARG A 98 -7.85 -20.90 5.42
CA ARG A 98 -7.80 -22.09 4.55
C ARG A 98 -8.28 -21.79 3.13
N VAL A 99 -7.65 -20.86 2.43
CA VAL A 99 -7.98 -20.64 1.00
C VAL A 99 -7.29 -21.71 0.16
N GLU A 100 -7.86 -22.91 0.13
CA GLU A 100 -7.32 -24.07 -0.59
C GLU A 100 -8.27 -24.60 -1.67
N PRO A 101 -7.74 -25.12 -2.79
CA PRO A 101 -8.55 -25.86 -3.77
C PRO A 101 -9.28 -27.03 -3.11
N GLY A 102 -10.58 -27.16 -3.39
CA GLY A 102 -11.43 -28.24 -2.85
C GLY A 102 -12.48 -27.78 -1.84
N LEU A 103 -12.41 -26.53 -1.37
CA LEU A 103 -13.51 -25.92 -0.62
C LEU A 103 -14.71 -25.60 -1.53
N GLY A 104 -15.90 -25.60 -0.94
CA GLY A 104 -17.11 -25.11 -1.62
C GLY A 104 -17.04 -23.60 -1.84
N TYR A 105 -17.66 -23.10 -2.92
CA TYR A 105 -17.61 -21.69 -3.31
C TYR A 105 -17.96 -20.70 -2.19
N ARG A 106 -18.96 -21.03 -1.36
CA ARG A 106 -19.36 -20.19 -0.21
C ARG A 106 -18.28 -20.10 0.86
N SER A 107 -17.61 -21.21 1.16
CA SER A 107 -16.50 -21.24 2.12
C SER A 107 -15.31 -20.44 1.59
N VAL A 108 -14.98 -20.59 0.30
CA VAL A 108 -13.92 -19.78 -0.33
C VAL A 108 -14.25 -18.29 -0.24
N ALA A 109 -15.48 -17.89 -0.56
CA ALA A 109 -15.89 -16.49 -0.47
C ALA A 109 -15.80 -15.94 0.97
N TYR A 110 -16.20 -16.74 1.96
CA TYR A 110 -16.08 -16.37 3.38
C TYR A 110 -14.62 -16.20 3.81
N GLU A 111 -13.75 -17.18 3.53
CA GLU A 111 -12.32 -17.10 3.88
C GLU A 111 -11.63 -15.93 3.17
N ALA A 112 -11.94 -15.70 1.90
CA ALA A 112 -11.43 -14.54 1.16
C ALA A 112 -11.87 -13.22 1.81
N ALA A 113 -13.12 -13.10 2.25
CA ALA A 113 -13.60 -11.93 2.96
C ALA A 113 -12.85 -11.72 4.30
N GLN A 114 -12.56 -12.79 5.04
CA GLN A 114 -11.76 -12.71 6.26
C GLN A 114 -10.33 -12.23 6.00
N VAL A 115 -9.68 -12.71 4.93
CA VAL A 115 -8.35 -12.24 4.51
C VAL A 115 -8.39 -10.75 4.16
N VAL A 116 -9.38 -10.29 3.39
CA VAL A 116 -9.54 -8.88 3.04
C VAL A 116 -9.75 -8.01 4.27
N GLN A 117 -10.63 -8.42 5.19
CA GLN A 117 -10.83 -7.71 6.46
C GLN A 117 -9.55 -7.66 7.29
N GLY A 118 -8.82 -8.76 7.36
CA GLY A 118 -7.52 -8.82 8.01
C GLY A 118 -6.53 -7.83 7.41
N VAL A 119 -6.44 -7.75 6.08
CA VAL A 119 -5.56 -6.82 5.36
C VAL A 119 -5.93 -5.36 5.66
N LEU A 120 -7.22 -5.02 5.62
CA LEU A 120 -7.70 -3.66 5.91
C LEU A 120 -7.47 -3.24 7.37
N ALA A 121 -7.39 -4.22 8.28
CA ALA A 121 -7.10 -3.99 9.70
C ALA A 121 -5.59 -3.94 10.02
N LEU A 122 -4.71 -4.18 9.04
CA LEU A 122 -3.27 -4.18 9.30
C LEU A 122 -2.79 -2.76 9.64
N PRO A 123 -2.07 -2.59 10.77
CA PRO A 123 -1.41 -1.33 11.04
C PRO A 123 -0.28 -1.13 10.03
N ILE A 124 -0.28 0.00 9.32
CA ILE A 124 0.90 0.46 8.60
C ILE A 124 1.97 0.78 9.65
N PRO A 125 3.14 0.10 9.64
CA PRO A 125 4.15 0.36 10.66
C PRO A 125 4.66 1.79 10.57
N PRO A 126 4.90 2.44 11.71
CA PRO A 126 5.71 3.64 11.75
C PRO A 126 7.16 3.20 11.52
N TRP A 127 7.58 3.13 10.28
CA TRP A 127 8.98 2.96 9.91
C TRP A 127 9.25 3.78 8.64
N PRO A 128 10.41 4.44 8.47
CA PRO A 128 11.57 4.59 9.36
C PRO A 128 11.36 5.52 10.57
N PHE A 129 10.11 5.69 11.01
CA PHE A 129 9.72 6.74 11.92
C PHE A 129 9.58 6.23 13.35
N ARG A 130 10.16 6.94 14.33
CA ARG A 130 9.97 6.64 15.77
C ARG A 130 8.51 6.87 16.23
N SER A 131 7.70 7.49 15.39
CA SER A 131 6.28 7.79 15.56
C SER A 131 5.55 7.61 14.23
N LYS A 132 4.22 7.44 14.25
CA LYS A 132 3.42 7.46 13.01
C LYS A 132 3.75 8.75 12.23
N PRO A 133 4.07 8.67 10.92
CA PRO A 133 4.30 9.87 10.13
C PRO A 133 3.03 10.72 10.19
N ALA A 134 3.19 12.03 10.24
CA ALA A 134 2.09 12.99 10.26
C ALA A 134 1.45 13.06 8.86
N TRP A 135 0.96 11.93 8.37
CA TRP A 135 0.14 11.93 7.18
C TRP A 135 -1.07 12.79 7.54
N PRO A 136 -1.44 13.78 6.71
CA PRO A 136 -2.73 14.42 6.86
C PRO A 136 -3.72 13.27 6.91
N GLU A 137 -4.42 13.16 8.05
CA GLU A 137 -5.13 11.94 8.38
C GLU A 137 -5.98 11.54 7.16
N LEU A 138 -5.84 10.30 6.69
CA LEU A 138 -6.84 9.64 5.85
C LEU A 138 -8.12 9.53 6.71
N GLN A 139 -8.74 10.68 6.93
CA GLN A 139 -10.04 10.90 7.54
C GLN A 139 -11.00 11.25 6.40
N GLU A 140 -10.97 10.44 5.35
CA GLU A 140 -12.22 10.17 4.67
C GLU A 140 -12.58 8.76 5.11
N THR A 141 -13.39 8.67 6.16
CA THR A 141 -14.09 7.45 6.54
C THR A 141 -14.84 6.91 5.32
N LEU A 142 -15.12 5.60 5.32
CA LEU A 142 -15.89 4.98 4.24
C LEU A 142 -17.25 5.70 4.04
N GLU A 143 -17.84 6.20 5.13
CA GLU A 143 -19.05 7.02 5.11
C GLU A 143 -18.81 8.37 4.41
N GLU A 144 -17.74 9.09 4.72
CA GLU A 144 -17.42 10.37 4.05
C GLU A 144 -17.13 10.19 2.56
N ALA A 145 -16.48 9.09 2.16
CA ALA A 145 -16.23 8.77 0.75
C ALA A 145 -17.54 8.45 0.01
N GLN A 146 -18.44 7.70 0.65
CA GLN A 146 -19.78 7.39 0.13
C GLN A 146 -20.65 8.65 0.02
N ASP A 147 -20.61 9.52 1.02
CA ASP A 147 -21.34 10.79 1.04
C ASP A 147 -20.86 11.72 -0.07
N ARG A 148 -19.54 11.78 -0.32
CA ARG A 148 -18.99 12.57 -1.43
C ARG A 148 -19.47 12.07 -2.79
N GLU A 149 -19.48 10.74 -2.99
CA GLU A 149 -19.96 10.13 -4.23
C GLU A 149 -21.47 10.40 -4.44
N LEU A 150 -22.26 10.26 -3.37
CA LEU A 150 -23.69 10.57 -3.37
C LEU A 150 -23.94 12.05 -3.74
N LEU A 151 -23.19 12.97 -3.12
CA LEU A 151 -23.27 14.40 -3.41
C LEU A 151 -22.88 14.74 -4.84
N GLN A 152 -21.87 14.06 -5.41
CA GLN A 152 -21.53 14.20 -6.82
C GLN A 152 -22.67 13.73 -7.74
N GLN A 153 -23.29 12.58 -7.45
CA GLN A 153 -24.41 12.07 -8.23
C GLN A 153 -25.62 13.01 -8.19
N VAL A 154 -25.95 13.57 -7.02
CA VAL A 154 -27.03 14.56 -6.86
C VAL A 154 -26.72 15.86 -7.61
N ARG A 155 -25.47 16.33 -7.58
CA ARG A 155 -25.08 17.52 -8.35
C ARG A 155 -25.24 17.30 -9.85
N LEU A 156 -24.81 16.15 -10.36
CA LEU A 156 -24.94 15.80 -11.77
C LEU A 156 -26.40 15.65 -12.20
N SER A 157 -27.25 15.04 -11.37
CA SER A 157 -28.69 14.93 -11.67
C SER A 157 -29.38 16.30 -11.68
N THR A 158 -29.08 17.15 -10.70
CA THR A 158 -29.63 18.53 -10.63
C THR A 158 -29.19 19.36 -11.83
N LEU A 159 -27.92 19.25 -12.24
CA LEU A 159 -27.41 19.94 -13.42
C LEU A 159 -28.12 19.45 -14.69
N ALA A 160 -28.29 18.14 -14.84
CA ALA A 160 -29.00 17.55 -15.97
C ALA A 160 -30.48 17.98 -16.05
N GLU A 161 -31.14 18.14 -14.90
CA GLU A 161 -32.52 18.67 -14.84
C GLU A 161 -32.59 20.15 -15.20
N SER A 162 -31.63 20.97 -14.75
CA SER A 162 -31.56 22.40 -15.11
C SER A 162 -31.28 22.65 -16.60
N MET A 163 -30.64 21.67 -17.26
CA MET A 163 -30.34 21.71 -18.69
C MET A 163 -31.47 21.14 -19.56
N ARG A 164 -32.55 20.61 -18.97
CA ARG A 164 -33.72 20.22 -19.77
C ARG A 164 -34.37 21.48 -20.35
N PRO A 165 -34.58 21.54 -21.67
CA PRO A 165 -35.29 22.66 -22.28
C PRO A 165 -36.67 22.79 -21.62
N LYS A 166 -37.00 24.00 -21.17
CA LYS A 166 -38.32 24.35 -20.66
C LYS A 166 -39.29 24.49 -21.83
N ASP A 167 -39.57 23.38 -22.50
CA ASP A 167 -40.49 23.36 -23.62
C ASP A 167 -41.77 22.60 -23.25
N GLN A 168 -42.86 23.38 -23.24
CA GLN A 168 -44.30 23.07 -23.25
C GLN A 168 -45.02 22.91 -21.91
#